data_AF-K9AY62-F1
#
_entry.id   AF-K9AY62-F1
#
_cell.length_a   1.000
_cell.length_b   1.000
_cell.length_c   1.000
_cell.angle_alpha   90.00
_cell.angle_beta   90.00
_cell.angle_gamma   90.00
#
_symmetry.space_group_name_H-M   'P 1'
#
loop_
_entity.id
_entity.type
_entity.pdbx_description
1 polymer ?
#
loop_
_entity_poly.entity_id
_entity_poly.type
_entity_poly.pdbx_seq_one_letter_code
_entity_poly.pdbx_strand_id
1 'polypeptide(L)'
;MKISYIFTCGRLESLFKILCLTQKGEDKVASKEKIVEQYRKDIALGRPFEETELYQLIEQSEEKIIINRLSNILREKPTQQKSNFDADEYKTGAWSEFNDYKLAVRFSNAKTELSEKHFAKTGEYMTSRGIAKLTGFNPSNIKNMLHHKRSVVRKMLTTLEKLAREY
;
A
#
# COMPACT_ATOMS: atom_id res chain seq x y z
N MET A 1 15.72 -0.11 12.58
CA MET A 1 16.36 -0.68 11.37
C MET A 1 16.30 0.40 10.29
N LYS A 2 17.45 0.80 9.72
CA LYS A 2 17.44 1.77 8.61
C LYS A 2 17.01 1.02 7.35
N ILE A 3 15.99 1.53 6.65
CA ILE A 3 15.52 0.95 5.40
C ILE A 3 16.44 1.44 4.29
N SER A 4 16.84 0.54 3.40
CA SER A 4 17.77 0.88 2.34
C SER A 4 17.08 1.67 1.23
N TYR A 5 17.90 2.37 0.46
CA TYR A 5 17.48 3.05 -0.74
C TYR A 5 16.86 2.09 -1.77
N ILE A 6 17.55 0.98 -2.04
CA ILE A 6 17.18 0.01 -3.08
C ILE A 6 15.86 -0.68 -2.74
N PHE A 7 15.64 -1.03 -1.47
CA PHE A 7 14.36 -1.55 -1.00
C PHE A 7 13.23 -0.53 -1.23
N THR A 8 13.46 0.74 -0.91
CA THR A 8 12.50 1.82 -1.17
C THR A 8 12.19 1.97 -2.66
N CYS A 9 13.18 1.89 -3.54
CA CYS A 9 12.95 1.92 -4.98
C CYS A 9 12.03 0.78 -5.45
N GLY A 10 12.24 -0.43 -4.93
CA GLY A 10 11.34 -1.55 -5.19
C GLY A 10 9.89 -1.27 -4.77
N ARG A 11 9.71 -0.66 -3.60
CA ARG A 11 8.38 -0.26 -3.10
C ARG A 11 7.72 0.78 -4.01
N LEU A 12 8.47 1.77 -4.47
CA LEU A 12 7.96 2.81 -5.38
C LEU A 12 7.49 2.21 -6.72
N GLU A 13 8.23 1.25 -7.31
CA GLU A 13 7.76 0.53 -8.50
C GLU A 13 6.39 -0.12 -8.25
N SER A 14 6.24 -0.81 -7.11
CA SER A 14 4.99 -1.47 -6.77
C SER A 14 3.87 -0.48 -6.48
N LEU A 15 4.17 0.67 -5.88
CA LEU A 15 3.20 1.74 -5.69
C LEU A 15 2.71 2.30 -7.03
N PHE A 16 3.60 2.49 -8.00
CA PHE A 16 3.21 2.88 -9.36
C PHE A 16 2.30 1.84 -10.03
N LYS A 17 2.60 0.55 -9.86
CA LYS A 17 1.72 -0.53 -10.35
C LYS A 17 0.34 -0.47 -9.68
N ILE A 18 0.27 -0.16 -8.39
CA ILE A 18 -1.00 0.02 -7.68
C ILE A 18 -1.75 1.24 -8.23
N LEU A 19 -1.10 2.38 -8.43
CA LEU A 19 -1.68 3.56 -9.08
C LEU A 19 -2.28 3.21 -10.44
N CYS A 20 -1.55 2.44 -11.24
CA CYS A 20 -2.00 1.99 -12.55
C CYS A 20 -3.24 1.10 -12.50
N LEU A 21 -3.42 0.32 -11.42
CA LEU A 21 -4.58 -0.53 -11.18
C LEU A 21 -5.80 0.27 -10.69
N THR A 22 -5.60 1.35 -9.95
CA THR A 22 -6.70 2.19 -9.42
C THR A 22 -7.30 3.09 -10.49
N GLN A 23 -6.51 3.59 -11.43
CA GLN A 23 -6.93 4.53 -12.49
C GLN A 23 -7.60 3.87 -13.72
N LYS A 24 -8.46 2.84 -13.55
CA LYS A 24 -9.07 2.08 -14.67
C LYS A 24 -9.51 2.95 -15.87
N GLY A 25 -8.79 2.82 -16.98
CA GLY A 25 -9.10 3.32 -18.32
C GLY A 25 -8.22 2.57 -19.34
N GLU A 26 -8.82 2.03 -20.40
CA GLU A 26 -8.29 0.88 -21.17
C GLU A 26 -7.03 1.14 -22.05
N ASP A 27 -6.55 2.37 -22.24
CA ASP A 27 -5.58 2.64 -23.32
C ASP A 27 -4.08 2.73 -22.97
N LYS A 28 -3.60 2.21 -21.83
CA LYS A 28 -2.22 2.53 -21.38
C LYS A 28 -1.36 1.38 -20.84
N VAL A 29 -1.61 0.12 -21.18
CA VAL A 29 -0.78 -0.99 -20.64
C VAL A 29 0.67 -0.91 -21.15
N ALA A 30 0.89 -0.67 -22.44
CA ALA A 30 2.24 -0.62 -23.03
C ALA A 30 3.08 0.59 -22.59
N SER A 31 2.47 1.74 -22.30
CA SER A 31 3.21 2.91 -21.80
C SER A 31 3.63 2.73 -20.34
N LYS A 32 2.83 2.01 -19.54
CA LYS A 32 3.12 1.73 -18.13
C LYS A 32 4.31 0.78 -17.95
N GLU A 33 4.46 -0.22 -18.81
CA GLU A 33 5.62 -1.13 -18.76
C GLU A 33 6.94 -0.43 -19.11
N LYS A 34 6.93 0.45 -20.13
CA LYS A 34 8.10 1.25 -20.51
C LYS A 34 8.59 2.15 -19.37
N ILE A 35 7.68 2.77 -18.62
CA ILE A 35 8.02 3.61 -17.45
C ILE A 35 8.70 2.77 -16.37
N VAL A 36 8.21 1.56 -16.09
CA VAL A 36 8.83 0.64 -15.11
C VAL A 36 10.21 0.17 -15.56
N GLU A 37 10.37 -0.18 -16.84
CA GLU A 37 11.67 -0.58 -17.38
C GLU A 37 12.69 0.56 -17.32
N GLN A 38 12.29 1.77 -17.70
CA GLN A 38 13.16 2.94 -17.62
C GLN A 38 13.51 3.27 -16.17
N TYR A 39 12.55 3.18 -15.26
CA TYR A 39 12.80 3.36 -13.83
C TYR A 39 13.88 2.40 -13.30
N ARG A 40 13.80 1.11 -13.64
CA ARG A 40 14.82 0.13 -13.23
C ARG A 40 16.21 0.47 -13.77
N LYS A 41 16.29 0.90 -15.03
CA LYS A 41 17.56 1.34 -15.65
C LYS A 41 18.13 2.56 -14.93
N ASP A 42 17.30 3.57 -14.68
CA ASP A 42 17.70 4.79 -13.98
C ASP A 42 18.25 4.49 -12.58
N ILE A 43 17.55 3.66 -11.79
CA ILE A 43 18.01 3.28 -10.45
C ILE A 43 19.31 2.46 -10.51
N ALA A 44 19.42 1.53 -11.45
CA ALA A 44 20.64 0.72 -11.64
C ALA A 44 21.85 1.57 -12.04
N LEU A 45 21.63 2.68 -12.76
CA LEU A 45 22.65 3.63 -13.17
C LEU A 45 23.03 4.67 -12.09
N GLY A 46 22.41 4.60 -10.91
CA GLY A 46 22.72 5.54 -9.84
C GLY A 46 21.85 6.81 -9.82
N ARG A 47 20.79 6.87 -10.64
CA ARG A 47 19.91 8.04 -10.66
C ARG A 47 19.04 8.10 -9.40
N PRO A 48 18.85 9.29 -8.79
CA PRO A 48 17.87 9.47 -7.72
C PRO A 48 16.44 9.12 -8.16
N PHE A 49 15.66 8.45 -7.31
CA PHE A 49 14.30 8.04 -7.68
C PHE A 49 13.40 9.26 -7.84
N GLU A 50 13.69 10.34 -7.11
CA GLU A 50 12.98 11.62 -7.14
C GLU A 50 12.99 12.25 -8.54
N GLU A 51 14.03 11.96 -9.33
CA GLU A 51 14.18 12.48 -10.70
C GLU A 51 13.51 11.60 -11.77
N THR A 52 12.95 10.45 -11.38
CA THR A 52 12.37 9.51 -12.34
C THR A 52 10.93 9.89 -12.69
N GLU A 53 10.54 9.65 -13.94
CA GLU A 53 9.16 9.82 -14.40
C GLU A 53 8.17 9.03 -13.53
N LEU A 54 8.54 7.81 -13.14
CA LEU A 54 7.73 6.94 -12.28
C LEU A 54 7.39 7.63 -10.96
N TYR A 55 8.38 8.22 -10.28
CA TYR A 55 8.16 8.91 -9.01
C TYR A 55 7.27 10.14 -9.19
N GLN A 56 7.53 10.95 -10.22
CA GLN A 56 6.74 12.15 -10.50
C GLN A 56 5.26 11.82 -10.72
N LEU A 57 4.95 10.73 -11.43
CA LEU A 57 3.58 10.26 -11.63
C LEU A 57 2.91 9.78 -10.34
N ILE A 58 3.66 9.17 -9.43
CA ILE A 58 3.12 8.82 -8.09
C ILE A 58 2.86 10.09 -7.27
N GLU A 59 3.81 11.03 -7.27
CA GLU A 59 3.73 12.27 -6.48
C GLU A 59 2.56 13.15 -6.93
N GLN A 60 2.27 13.20 -8.22
CA GLN A 60 1.13 13.92 -8.80
C GLN A 60 -0.21 13.19 -8.65
N SER A 61 -0.24 12.01 -8.02
CA SER A 61 -1.47 11.24 -7.85
C SER A 61 -2.44 11.93 -6.90
N GLU A 62 -3.70 12.05 -7.31
CA GLU A 62 -4.81 12.50 -6.45
C GLU A 62 -5.44 11.35 -5.64
N GLU A 63 -5.03 10.11 -5.90
CA GLU A 63 -5.57 8.93 -5.24
C GLU A 63 -5.08 8.86 -3.79
N LYS A 64 -5.98 9.08 -2.83
CA LYS A 64 -5.66 9.11 -1.38
C LYS A 64 -4.87 7.89 -0.90
N ILE A 65 -5.16 6.71 -1.44
CA ILE A 65 -4.43 5.48 -1.10
C ILE A 65 -2.97 5.54 -1.54
N ILE A 66 -2.69 6.12 -2.72
CA ILE A 66 -1.35 6.29 -3.27
C ILE A 66 -0.58 7.32 -2.44
N ILE A 67 -1.19 8.47 -2.17
CA ILE A 67 -0.61 9.54 -1.35
C ILE A 67 -0.22 9.02 0.04
N ASN A 68 -1.12 8.31 0.72
CA ASN A 68 -0.86 7.78 2.06
C ASN A 68 0.26 6.73 2.05
N ARG A 69 0.31 5.87 1.03
CA ARG A 69 1.38 4.88 0.89
C ARG A 69 2.73 5.52 0.59
N LEU A 70 2.79 6.47 -0.35
CA LEU A 70 4.00 7.24 -0.65
C LEU A 70 4.52 7.91 0.63
N SER A 71 3.64 8.59 1.36
CA SER A 71 3.98 9.24 2.63
C SER A 71 4.52 8.26 3.67
N ASN A 72 4.04 7.02 3.71
CA ASN A 72 4.59 5.99 4.59
C ASN A 72 5.99 5.55 4.16
N ILE A 73 6.18 5.29 2.86
CA ILE A 73 7.47 4.90 2.28
C ILE A 73 8.53 5.94 2.62
N LEU A 74 8.27 7.22 2.34
CA LEU A 74 9.25 8.30 2.50
C LEU A 74 9.54 8.62 3.98
N ARG A 75 8.60 8.37 4.89
CA ARG A 75 8.78 8.59 6.34
C ARG A 75 9.91 7.75 6.94
N GLU A 76 10.22 6.62 6.33
CA GLU A 76 11.24 5.69 6.80
C GLU A 76 12.67 6.22 6.58
N LYS A 77 12.82 7.34 5.85
CA LYS A 77 14.09 8.03 5.56
C LYS A 77 15.14 7.04 5.04
N PRO A 78 14.99 6.57 3.77
CA PRO A 78 15.93 5.61 3.20
C PRO A 78 17.36 6.11 3.34
N THR A 79 18.30 5.19 3.60
CA THR A 79 19.72 5.55 3.61
C THR A 79 20.14 6.09 2.25
N GLN A 80 21.17 6.95 2.19
CA GLN A 80 21.74 7.37 0.91
C GLN A 80 22.17 6.16 0.06
N GLN A 81 22.07 6.32 -1.25
CA GLN A 81 22.37 5.30 -2.24
C GLN A 81 23.77 4.72 -2.02
N LYS A 82 23.84 3.40 -1.81
CA LYS A 82 25.10 2.65 -1.86
C LYS A 82 25.45 2.43 -3.33
N SER A 83 26.74 2.37 -3.65
CA SER A 83 27.29 2.37 -5.02
C SER A 83 26.94 1.15 -5.87
N ASN A 84 26.30 0.10 -5.32
CA ASN A 84 25.95 -1.11 -6.05
C ASN A 84 24.44 -1.38 -5.96
N PHE A 85 23.79 -1.54 -7.12
CA PHE A 85 22.40 -1.96 -7.22
C PHE A 85 22.25 -3.43 -6.78
N ASP A 86 21.35 -3.68 -5.82
CA ASP A 86 21.01 -5.02 -5.35
C ASP A 86 19.62 -5.44 -5.88
N ALA A 87 19.60 -6.35 -6.83
CA ALA A 87 18.37 -6.79 -7.47
C ALA A 87 17.44 -7.58 -6.53
N ASP A 88 17.97 -8.28 -5.53
CA ASP A 88 17.18 -9.09 -4.61
C ASP A 88 16.54 -8.22 -3.53
N GLU A 89 17.27 -7.22 -3.04
CA GLU A 89 16.74 -6.20 -2.14
C GLU A 89 15.63 -5.39 -2.83
N TYR A 90 15.83 -5.02 -4.10
CA TYR A 90 14.83 -4.34 -4.91
C TYR A 90 13.54 -5.18 -5.05
N LYS A 91 13.67 -6.46 -5.44
CA LYS A 91 12.52 -7.37 -5.55
C LYS A 91 11.80 -7.55 -4.22
N THR A 92 12.54 -7.61 -3.11
CA THR A 92 11.98 -7.73 -1.76
C THR A 92 11.16 -6.49 -1.41
N GLY A 93 11.65 -5.29 -1.72
CA GLY A 93 10.90 -4.04 -1.58
C GLY A 93 9.61 -4.04 -2.37
N ALA A 94 9.69 -4.42 -3.65
CA ALA A 94 8.52 -4.51 -4.52
C ALA A 94 7.46 -5.49 -3.99
N TRP A 95 7.89 -6.71 -3.65
CA TRP A 95 7.02 -7.73 -3.09
C TRP A 95 6.38 -7.28 -1.77
N SER A 96 7.15 -6.64 -0.88
CA SER A 96 6.67 -6.17 0.41
C SER A 96 5.52 -5.17 0.27
N GLU A 97 5.69 -4.15 -0.57
CA GLU A 97 4.68 -3.11 -0.81
C GLU A 97 3.41 -3.70 -1.44
N PHE A 98 3.57 -4.52 -2.47
CA PHE A 98 2.43 -5.11 -3.17
C PHE A 98 1.66 -6.10 -2.29
N ASN A 99 2.37 -6.89 -1.48
CA ASN A 99 1.74 -7.80 -0.54
C ASN A 99 0.99 -7.04 0.57
N ASP A 100 1.57 -5.98 1.12
CA ASP A 100 0.88 -5.13 2.10
C ASP A 100 -0.37 -4.46 1.49
N TYR A 101 -0.33 -4.06 0.22
CA TYR A 101 -1.51 -3.56 -0.49
C TYR A 101 -2.62 -4.62 -0.59
N LYS A 102 -2.29 -5.86 -0.97
CA LYS A 102 -3.27 -6.96 -0.99
C LYS A 102 -3.91 -7.19 0.37
N LEU A 103 -3.11 -7.17 1.44
CA LEU A 103 -3.62 -7.29 2.81
C LEU A 103 -4.56 -6.15 3.16
N ALA A 104 -4.26 -4.93 2.69
CA ALA A 104 -5.10 -3.77 2.94
C ALA A 104 -6.43 -3.80 2.18
N VAL A 105 -6.42 -4.29 0.94
CA VAL A 105 -7.65 -4.56 0.17
C VAL A 105 -8.52 -5.57 0.90
N ARG A 106 -7.94 -6.69 1.36
CA ARG A 106 -8.67 -7.69 2.17
C ARG A 106 -9.24 -7.09 3.45
N PHE A 107 -8.48 -6.23 4.14
CA PHE A 107 -8.94 -5.57 5.36
C PHE A 107 -10.12 -4.65 5.09
N SER A 108 -10.07 -3.89 4.00
CA SER A 108 -11.17 -3.03 3.54
C SER A 108 -12.42 -3.85 3.22
N ASN A 109 -12.25 -4.93 2.43
CA ASN A 109 -13.36 -5.81 2.05
C ASN A 109 -14.03 -6.46 3.28
N ALA A 110 -13.24 -6.96 4.24
CA ALA A 110 -13.76 -7.51 5.48
C ALA A 110 -14.52 -6.47 6.31
N LYS A 111 -14.05 -5.21 6.35
CA LYS A 111 -14.78 -4.11 6.99
C LYS A 111 -16.10 -3.82 6.28
N THR A 112 -16.11 -3.83 4.94
CA THR A 112 -17.33 -3.60 4.15
C THR A 112 -18.35 -4.69 4.39
N GLU A 113 -17.96 -5.96 4.28
CA GLU A 113 -18.83 -7.12 4.53
C GLU A 113 -19.43 -7.08 5.95
N LEU A 114 -18.59 -6.83 6.97
CA LEU A 114 -19.05 -6.68 8.35
C LEU A 114 -20.06 -5.52 8.49
N SER A 115 -19.80 -4.41 7.80
CA SER A 115 -20.67 -3.24 7.84
C SER A 115 -22.03 -3.48 7.19
N GLU A 116 -22.07 -4.23 6.09
CA GLU A 116 -23.30 -4.63 5.42
C GLU A 116 -24.13 -5.57 6.29
N LYS A 117 -23.50 -6.60 6.88
CA LYS A 117 -24.16 -7.52 7.81
C LYS A 117 -24.66 -6.81 9.07
N HIS A 118 -23.89 -5.88 9.61
CA HIS A 118 -24.30 -5.08 10.76
C HIS A 118 -25.51 -4.21 10.46
N PHE A 119 -25.49 -3.54 9.31
CA PHE A 119 -26.60 -2.71 8.87
C PHE A 119 -27.87 -3.54 8.68
N ALA A 120 -27.77 -4.71 8.06
CA ALA A 120 -28.92 -5.61 7.89
C ALA A 120 -29.54 -6.07 9.23
N LYS A 121 -28.73 -6.22 10.29
CA LYS A 121 -29.21 -6.66 11.62
C LYS A 121 -29.72 -5.52 12.51
N THR A 122 -29.19 -4.31 12.36
CA THR A 122 -29.38 -3.23 13.34
C THR A 122 -29.94 -1.93 12.75
N GLY A 123 -29.91 -1.76 11.43
CA GLY A 123 -30.19 -0.50 10.76
C GLY A 123 -29.07 0.54 10.85
N GLU A 124 -27.92 0.20 11.46
CA GLU A 124 -26.79 1.11 11.65
C GLU A 124 -25.51 0.61 10.96
N TYR A 125 -24.67 1.53 10.48
CA TYR A 125 -23.39 1.18 9.86
C TYR A 125 -22.30 0.88 10.89
N MET A 126 -21.49 -0.15 10.62
CA MET A 126 -20.40 -0.53 11.50
C MET A 126 -19.31 0.55 11.53
N THR A 127 -19.05 1.10 12.71
CA THR A 127 -18.00 2.11 12.93
C THR A 127 -16.68 1.47 13.38
N SER A 128 -15.56 2.19 13.27
CA SER A 128 -14.27 1.73 13.81
C SER A 128 -14.31 1.50 15.32
N ARG A 129 -15.15 2.23 16.07
CA ARG A 129 -15.37 2.00 17.50
C ARG A 129 -16.19 0.73 17.76
N GLY A 130 -17.18 0.44 16.91
CA GLY A 130 -17.94 -0.81 16.96
C GLY A 130 -17.03 -2.02 16.75
N ILE A 131 -16.18 -1.98 15.71
CA ILE A 131 -15.17 -3.02 15.45
C ILE A 131 -14.23 -3.17 16.64
N ALA A 132 -13.75 -2.06 17.21
CA ALA A 132 -12.90 -2.09 18.40
C ALA A 132 -13.58 -2.78 19.59
N LYS A 133 -14.87 -2.53 19.84
CA LYS A 133 -15.63 -3.19 20.91
C LYS A 133 -15.74 -4.70 20.70
N LEU A 134 -15.91 -5.15 19.46
CA LEU A 134 -16.06 -6.57 19.11
C LEU A 134 -14.72 -7.33 19.10
N THR A 135 -13.62 -6.64 18.82
CA THR A 135 -12.31 -7.27 18.61
C THR A 135 -11.29 -7.00 19.73
N GLY A 136 -11.56 -6.01 20.59
CA GLY A 136 -10.61 -5.50 21.58
C GLY A 136 -9.48 -4.66 20.98
N PHE A 137 -9.51 -4.34 19.68
CA PHE A 137 -8.46 -3.55 19.02
C PHE A 137 -8.57 -2.06 19.33
N ASN A 138 -7.46 -1.35 19.24
CA ASN A 138 -7.45 0.11 19.32
C ASN A 138 -8.16 0.72 18.08
N PRO A 139 -9.17 1.61 18.25
CA PRO A 139 -9.87 2.26 17.14
C PRO A 139 -8.96 2.99 16.15
N SER A 140 -7.89 3.62 16.66
CA SER A 140 -6.91 4.33 15.83
C SER A 140 -6.09 3.38 14.96
N ASN A 141 -5.81 2.15 15.43
CA ASN A 141 -5.12 1.15 14.61
C ASN A 141 -6.02 0.67 13.46
N ILE A 142 -7.30 0.43 13.73
CA ILE A 142 -8.29 0.09 12.69
C ILE A 142 -8.37 1.23 11.66
N LYS A 143 -8.51 2.47 12.12
CA LYS A 143 -8.57 3.66 11.25
C LYS A 143 -7.30 3.81 10.41
N ASN A 144 -6.12 3.62 11.00
CA ASN A 144 -4.85 3.72 10.28
C ASN A 144 -4.70 2.65 9.20
N MET A 145 -5.19 1.43 9.43
CA MET A 145 -5.17 0.35 8.44
C MET A 145 -6.16 0.62 7.29
N LEU A 146 -7.39 1.07 7.62
CA LEU A 146 -8.40 1.45 6.62
C LEU A 146 -7.97 2.62 5.74
N HIS A 147 -7.19 3.55 6.29
CA HIS A 147 -6.64 4.67 5.53
C HIS A 147 -5.24 4.40 4.98
N HIS A 148 -4.70 3.18 5.11
CA HIS A 148 -3.38 2.83 4.61
C HIS A 148 -2.26 3.73 5.15
N LYS A 149 -2.39 4.27 6.38
CA LYS A 149 -1.36 5.08 7.06
C LYS A 149 -0.31 4.25 7.79
N ARG A 150 -0.54 2.93 7.86
CA ARG A 150 0.34 1.90 8.40
C ARG A 150 0.12 0.60 7.64
N SER A 151 1.14 -0.26 7.63
CA SER A 151 1.03 -1.62 7.11
C SER A 151 0.00 -2.45 7.88
N VAL A 152 -0.57 -3.43 7.19
CA VAL A 152 -1.67 -4.23 7.72
C VAL A 152 -1.14 -5.30 8.66
N VAL A 153 -1.57 -5.25 9.92
CA VAL A 153 -1.28 -6.27 10.92
C VAL A 153 -2.11 -7.52 10.61
N ARG A 154 -1.43 -8.62 10.27
CA ARG A 154 -2.07 -9.91 9.88
C ARG A 154 -3.08 -10.42 10.90
N LYS A 155 -2.73 -10.36 12.20
CA LYS A 155 -3.65 -10.79 13.28
C LYS A 155 -4.95 -9.99 13.23
N MET A 156 -4.87 -8.67 13.09
CA MET A 156 -6.05 -7.82 13.00
C MET A 156 -6.89 -8.12 11.74
N LEU A 157 -6.23 -8.38 10.60
CA LEU A 157 -6.92 -8.82 9.39
C LEU A 157 -7.69 -10.13 9.60
N THR A 158 -7.01 -11.16 10.10
CA THR A 158 -7.63 -12.48 10.29
C THR A 158 -8.79 -12.43 11.28
N THR A 159 -8.67 -11.62 12.35
CA THR A 159 -9.76 -11.43 13.30
C THR A 159 -10.93 -10.70 12.67
N LEU A 160 -10.68 -9.67 11.85
CA LEU A 160 -11.75 -8.93 11.17
C LEU A 160 -12.46 -9.79 10.12
N GLU A 161 -11.73 -10.59 9.34
CA GLU A 161 -12.30 -11.53 8.36
C GLU A 161 -13.12 -12.65 9.03
N LYS A 162 -12.68 -13.12 10.20
CA LYS A 162 -13.46 -14.08 10.99
C LYS A 162 -14.75 -13.41 11.50
N LEU A 163 -14.62 -12.22 12.09
CA LEU A 163 -15.75 -11.45 12.58
C LEU A 163 -16.77 -11.17 11.46
N ALA A 164 -16.32 -10.72 10.28
CA ALA A 164 -17.20 -10.47 9.14
C ALA A 164 -17.95 -11.73 8.71
N ARG A 165 -17.29 -12.89 8.63
CA ARG A 165 -17.94 -14.16 8.27
C ARG A 165 -19.00 -14.59 9.28
N GLU A 166 -18.69 -14.47 10.58
CA GLU A 166 -19.53 -14.96 11.67
C GLU A 166 -20.61 -13.95 12.11
N TYR A 167 -20.51 -12.68 11.71
CA TYR A 167 -21.31 -11.58 12.24
C TYR A 167 -22.82 -11.79 12.10
#